data_AF-Q1G1Y6-F1
#
_entry.id   AF-Q1G1Y6-F1
#
_cell.length_a   1.000
_cell.length_b   1.000
_cell.length_c   1.000
_cell.angle_alpha   90.00
_cell.angle_beta   90.00
_cell.angle_gamma   90.00
#
_symmetry.space_group_name_H-M   'P 1'
#
loop_
_entity.id
_entity.type
_entity.pdbx_description
1 polymer ?
#
loop_
_entity_poly.entity_id
_entity_poly.type
_entity_poly.pdbx_seq_one_letter_code
_entity_poly.pdbx_strand_id
1 'polypeptide(L)'
;MAPYTLTYFAIKGRAGALKMMLADNDQQLKENMVSIEEWMKGDMKGSCLFGQLPKFEDGDLVLYQSNAMLRHLGRKHGAYGKNDCEASLIDMMNDAVEDLRLKYIKLIYQEYETGKEAYCKDLPNHLKPFESVLSKSKSGFLVGDQISFADYNLFDLLLNHKVLCSASLDSFPTLKSYVDKIAARPKIKALLECENFKKLPINGNGKQ
;
A
#
# COMPACT_ATOMS: atom_id res chain seq x y z
N MET A 1 -4.28 -5.95 24.27
CA MET A 1 -3.04 -6.12 23.47
C MET A 1 -2.35 -4.79 23.39
N ALA A 2 -1.02 -4.74 23.48
CA ALA A 2 -0.29 -3.51 23.19
C ALA A 2 -0.54 -3.11 21.72
N PRO A 3 -0.67 -1.81 21.41
CA PRO A 3 -0.89 -1.37 20.03
C PRO A 3 0.34 -1.67 19.18
N TYR A 4 0.12 -1.97 17.90
CA TYR A 4 1.21 -1.99 16.92
C TYR A 4 1.90 -0.63 16.90
N THR A 5 3.21 -0.60 16.68
CA THR A 5 3.95 0.66 16.49
C THR A 5 4.55 0.72 15.09
N LEU A 6 4.29 1.80 14.36
CA LEU A 6 4.93 2.10 13.08
C LEU A 6 5.81 3.33 13.25
N THR A 7 7.09 3.18 12.94
CA THR A 7 8.03 4.30 12.80
C THR A 7 8.28 4.57 11.32
N TYR A 8 7.89 5.76 10.84
CA TYR A 8 7.98 6.14 9.44
C TYR A 8 8.05 7.66 9.26
N PHE A 9 8.36 8.12 8.04
CA PHE A 9 8.26 9.53 7.70
C PHE A 9 6.79 10.00 7.73
N ALA A 10 6.59 11.31 7.86
CA ALA A 10 5.27 11.95 7.86
C ALA A 10 4.62 11.99 6.46
N ILE A 11 4.51 10.84 5.80
CA ILE A 11 3.87 10.62 4.49
C ILE A 11 3.07 9.32 4.53
N LYS A 12 2.22 9.10 3.52
CA LYS A 12 1.58 7.80 3.29
C LYS A 12 2.62 6.78 2.82
N GLY A 13 3.29 7.07 1.70
CA GLY A 13 4.40 6.28 1.16
C GLY A 13 4.16 4.77 1.16
N ARG A 14 5.17 4.00 1.56
CA ARG A 14 5.09 2.54 1.65
C ARG A 14 4.24 2.03 2.83
N ALA A 15 3.79 2.91 3.72
CA ALA A 15 2.98 2.55 4.88
C ALA A 15 1.48 2.70 4.66
N GLY A 16 1.04 3.30 3.54
CA GLY A 16 -0.38 3.56 3.25
C GLY A 16 -1.23 2.29 3.31
N ALA A 17 -0.80 1.24 2.61
CA ALA A 17 -1.46 -0.07 2.61
C ALA A 17 -1.57 -0.69 4.02
N LEU A 18 -0.50 -0.60 4.82
CA LEU A 18 -0.48 -1.12 6.19
C LEU A 18 -1.47 -0.38 7.09
N LYS A 19 -1.52 0.95 6.99
CA LYS A 19 -2.48 1.77 7.75
C LYS A 19 -3.93 1.42 7.41
N MET A 20 -4.22 1.24 6.11
CA MET A 20 -5.54 0.81 5.64
C MET A 20 -5.88 -0.59 6.14
N MET A 21 -4.95 -1.54 6.06
CA MET A 21 -5.15 -2.91 6.55
C MET A 21 -5.44 -2.94 8.06
N LEU A 22 -4.67 -2.22 8.87
CA LEU A 22 -4.89 -2.18 10.32
C LEU A 22 -6.21 -1.52 10.68
N ALA A 23 -6.55 -0.39 10.07
CA ALA A 23 -7.84 0.27 10.31
C ALA A 23 -9.02 -0.64 9.97
N ASP A 24 -8.96 -1.33 8.83
CA ASP A 24 -10.03 -2.22 8.38
C ASP A 24 -10.19 -3.48 9.24
N ASN A 25 -9.15 -3.88 9.96
CA ASN A 25 -9.15 -4.98 10.92
C ASN A 25 -9.35 -4.49 12.38
N ASP A 26 -9.80 -3.24 12.56
CA ASP A 26 -10.06 -2.61 13.86
C ASP A 26 -8.86 -2.63 14.82
N GLN A 27 -7.65 -2.55 14.26
CA GLN A 27 -6.40 -2.55 15.00
C GLN A 27 -5.91 -1.13 15.27
N GLN A 28 -5.48 -0.87 16.50
CA GLN A 28 -4.85 0.39 16.87
C GLN A 28 -3.39 0.43 16.41
N LEU A 29 -2.97 1.58 15.89
CA LEU A 29 -1.61 1.85 15.45
C LEU A 29 -1.08 3.09 16.18
N LYS A 30 0.02 2.90 16.92
CA LYS A 30 0.85 4.00 17.39
C LYS A 30 1.79 4.41 16.26
N GLU A 31 1.80 5.69 15.91
CA GLU A 31 2.69 6.22 14.87
C GLU A 31 3.80 7.06 15.50
N ASN A 32 5.05 6.67 15.26
CA ASN A 32 6.23 7.48 15.55
C ASN A 32 6.69 8.14 14.24
N MET A 33 6.37 9.42 14.08
CA MET A 33 6.76 10.16 12.88
C MET A 33 8.20 10.65 12.99
N VAL A 34 9.00 10.37 11.98
CA VAL A 34 10.41 10.77 11.90
C VAL A 34 10.54 11.92 10.92
N SER A 35 11.11 13.05 11.36
CA SER A 35 11.39 14.17 10.47
C SER A 35 12.62 13.87 9.59
N ILE A 36 12.73 14.57 8.45
CA ILE A 36 13.93 14.46 7.61
C ILE A 36 15.17 14.92 8.39
N GLU A 37 15.05 15.98 9.19
CA GLU A 37 16.14 16.50 10.02
C GLU A 37 16.64 15.45 11.02
N GLU A 38 15.73 14.75 11.72
CA GLU A 38 16.08 13.67 12.64
C GLU A 38 16.72 12.49 11.91
N TRP A 39 16.18 12.12 10.76
CA TRP A 39 16.74 11.05 9.93
C TRP A 39 18.15 11.36 9.44
N MET A 40 18.43 12.62 9.08
CA MET A 40 19.73 13.07 8.58
C MET A 40 20.82 13.11 9.66
N LYS A 41 20.47 13.08 10.95
CA LYS A 41 21.46 12.91 12.04
C LYS A 41 22.14 11.54 12.00
N GLY A 42 21.49 10.54 11.41
CA GLY A 42 22.09 9.23 11.15
C GLY A 42 21.92 8.19 12.25
N ASP A 43 21.65 8.56 13.51
CA ASP A 43 21.50 7.62 14.62
C ASP A 43 20.40 6.58 14.35
N MET A 44 19.20 7.04 13.99
CA MET A 44 18.09 6.15 13.68
C MET A 44 18.39 5.30 12.44
N LYS A 45 18.99 5.89 11.40
CA LYS A 45 19.38 5.17 10.19
C LYS A 45 20.37 4.04 10.52
N GLY A 46 21.36 4.31 11.36
CA GLY A 46 22.35 3.32 11.81
C GLY A 46 21.75 2.20 12.66
N SER A 47 20.67 2.49 13.40
CA SER A 47 19.94 1.47 14.18
C SER A 47 18.98 0.60 13.35
N CYS A 48 18.61 1.04 12.13
CA CYS A 48 17.70 0.29 11.27
C CYS A 48 18.45 -0.82 10.52
N LEU A 49 17.92 -2.05 10.52
CA LEU A 49 18.56 -3.22 9.92
C LEU A 49 19.05 -3.01 8.49
N PHE A 50 18.28 -2.30 7.66
CA PHE A 50 18.61 -1.99 6.26
C PHE A 50 18.88 -0.50 6.02
N GLY A 51 19.10 0.29 7.08
CA GLY A 51 19.31 1.74 6.95
C GLY A 51 18.13 2.48 6.32
N GLN A 52 16.92 1.94 6.47
CA GLN A 52 15.67 2.42 5.85
C GLN A 52 14.48 2.22 6.80
N LEU A 53 13.46 3.06 6.60
CA LEU A 53 12.12 2.91 7.17
C LEU A 53 11.16 2.39 6.07
N PRO A 54 10.02 1.73 6.42
CA PRO A 54 9.42 1.64 7.75
C PRO A 54 10.11 0.64 8.70
N LYS A 55 10.00 0.94 10.00
CA LYS A 55 10.19 0.00 11.13
C LYS A 55 8.82 -0.25 11.77
N PHE A 56 8.51 -1.51 12.08
CA PHE A 56 7.24 -1.91 12.67
C PHE A 56 7.46 -2.82 13.86
N GLU A 57 6.65 -2.67 14.90
CA GLU A 57 6.77 -3.40 16.16
C GLU A 57 5.43 -4.05 16.53
N ASP A 58 5.47 -5.35 16.82
CA ASP A 58 4.36 -6.18 17.30
C ASP A 58 4.81 -6.93 18.56
N GLY A 59 4.65 -6.29 19.72
CA GLY A 59 5.29 -6.75 20.95
C GLY A 59 6.82 -6.69 20.82
N ASP A 60 7.50 -7.80 21.10
CA ASP A 60 8.95 -7.91 21.00
C ASP A 60 9.44 -8.12 19.56
N LEU A 61 8.54 -8.40 18.61
CA LEU A 61 8.90 -8.58 17.21
C LEU A 61 9.12 -7.22 16.54
N VAL A 62 10.34 -6.98 16.08
CA VAL A 62 10.70 -5.83 15.23
C VAL A 62 10.84 -6.28 13.79
N LEU A 63 10.10 -5.64 12.89
CA LEU A 63 10.14 -5.87 11.45
C LEU A 63 10.59 -4.60 10.70
N TYR A 64 11.26 -4.85 9.58
CA TYR A 64 11.53 -3.88 8.51
C TYR A 64 10.91 -4.43 7.22
N GLN A 65 10.99 -3.68 6.12
CA GLN A 65 10.39 -4.02 4.82
C GLN A 65 8.85 -4.00 4.83
N SER A 66 8.25 -3.04 4.12
CA SER A 66 6.78 -2.85 4.11
C SER A 66 6.01 -4.11 3.71
N ASN A 67 6.52 -4.88 2.74
CA ASN A 67 5.85 -6.10 2.28
C ASN A 67 5.98 -7.26 3.29
N ALA A 68 7.07 -7.32 4.07
CA ALA A 68 7.18 -8.29 5.15
C ALA A 68 6.18 -7.98 6.28
N MET A 69 5.96 -6.69 6.58
CA MET A 69 4.95 -6.25 7.54
C MET A 69 3.52 -6.59 7.07
N LEU A 70 3.20 -6.33 5.79
CA LEU A 70 1.90 -6.70 5.21
C LEU A 70 1.66 -8.22 5.28
N ARG A 71 2.66 -9.03 4.92
CA ARG A 71 2.60 -10.49 5.05
C ARG A 71 2.42 -10.96 6.49
N HIS A 72 3.12 -10.34 7.45
CA HIS A 72 2.97 -10.62 8.87
C HIS A 72 1.55 -10.36 9.36
N LEU A 73 1.00 -9.19 9.03
CA LEU A 73 -0.38 -8.84 9.36
C LEU A 73 -1.38 -9.74 8.62
N GLY A 74 -1.09 -10.12 7.38
CA GLY A 74 -1.88 -11.08 6.60
C GLY A 74 -2.01 -12.41 7.31
N ARG A 75 -0.90 -12.98 7.76
CA ARG A 75 -0.89 -14.23 8.53
C ARG A 75 -1.63 -14.10 9.86
N LYS A 76 -1.40 -13.00 10.59
CA LYS A 76 -1.94 -12.79 11.94
C LYS A 76 -3.45 -12.54 11.95
N HIS A 77 -3.99 -11.89 10.91
CA HIS A 77 -5.39 -11.47 10.83
C HIS A 77 -6.21 -12.25 9.78
N GLY A 78 -5.70 -13.36 9.27
CA GLY A 78 -6.42 -14.22 8.32
C GLY A 78 -6.60 -13.61 6.93
N ALA A 79 -5.78 -12.62 6.55
CA ALA A 79 -5.82 -11.96 5.24
C ALA A 79 -4.72 -12.49 4.30
N TYR A 80 -4.51 -13.81 4.27
CA TYR A 80 -3.47 -14.49 3.48
C TYR A 80 -4.00 -15.78 2.82
N GLY A 81 -5.29 -15.79 2.45
CA GLY A 81 -5.92 -16.94 1.80
C GLY A 81 -6.18 -18.11 2.76
N LYS A 82 -6.98 -19.08 2.32
CA LYS A 82 -7.39 -20.23 3.16
C LYS A 82 -6.53 -21.48 3.01
N ASN A 83 -5.61 -21.48 2.05
CA ASN A 83 -4.72 -22.60 1.75
C ASN A 83 -3.47 -22.10 1.00
N ASP A 84 -2.48 -22.98 0.86
CA ASP A 84 -1.19 -22.67 0.25
C ASP A 84 -1.31 -22.18 -1.21
N CYS A 85 -2.30 -22.66 -1.95
CA CYS A 85 -2.55 -22.22 -3.32
C CYS A 85 -3.02 -20.76 -3.35
N GLU A 86 -4.02 -20.40 -2.53
CA GLU A 86 -4.45 -19.00 -2.40
C GLU A 86 -3.34 -18.11 -1.86
N ALA A 87 -2.58 -18.56 -0.86
CA ALA A 87 -1.42 -17.82 -0.34
C ALA A 87 -0.38 -17.52 -1.43
N SER A 88 -0.05 -18.52 -2.25
CA SER A 88 0.90 -18.37 -3.37
C SER A 88 0.40 -17.39 -4.42
N LEU A 89 -0.91 -17.42 -4.74
CA LEU A 89 -1.51 -16.47 -5.67
C LEU A 89 -1.52 -15.04 -5.10
N ILE A 90 -1.80 -14.88 -3.80
CA ILE A 90 -1.76 -13.59 -3.11
C ILE A 90 -0.33 -13.01 -3.16
N ASP A 91 0.67 -13.84 -2.93
CA ASP A 91 2.08 -13.44 -3.04
C ASP A 91 2.44 -12.96 -4.44
N MET A 92 2.07 -13.74 -5.46
CA MET A 92 2.27 -13.36 -6.87
C MET A 92 1.61 -12.00 -7.18
N MET A 93 0.38 -11.78 -6.71
CA MET A 93 -0.30 -10.50 -6.93
C MET A 93 0.38 -9.34 -6.20
N ASN A 94 0.82 -9.55 -4.95
CA ASN A 94 1.51 -8.51 -4.19
C ASN A 94 2.87 -8.14 -4.78
N ASP A 95 3.61 -9.12 -5.32
CA ASP A 95 4.90 -8.87 -5.95
C ASP A 95 4.72 -8.07 -7.26
N ALA A 96 3.66 -8.34 -8.03
CA ALA A 96 3.28 -7.51 -9.18
C ALA A 96 2.91 -6.07 -8.78
N VAL A 97 2.24 -5.89 -7.62
CA VAL A 97 1.97 -4.55 -7.06
C VAL A 97 3.27 -3.84 -6.70
N GLU A 98 4.24 -4.53 -6.09
CA GLU A 98 5.54 -3.96 -5.75
C GLU A 98 6.32 -3.55 -7.01
N ASP A 99 6.32 -4.37 -8.06
CA ASP A 99 6.98 -4.05 -9.33
C ASP A 99 6.44 -2.78 -9.98
N LEU A 100 5.12 -2.52 -9.88
CA LEU A 100 4.53 -1.29 -10.35
C LEU A 100 4.80 -0.12 -9.39
N ARG A 101 4.76 -0.37 -8.08
CA ARG A 101 5.10 0.63 -7.05
C ARG A 101 6.53 1.14 -7.19
N LEU A 102 7.49 0.27 -7.54
CA LEU A 102 8.87 0.67 -7.80
C LEU A 102 8.98 1.61 -9.01
N LYS A 103 8.22 1.36 -10.09
CA LYS A 103 8.15 2.26 -11.25
C LYS A 103 7.53 3.60 -10.86
N TYR A 104 6.43 3.59 -10.09
CA TYR A 104 5.82 4.81 -9.55
C TYR A 104 6.82 5.62 -8.71
N ILE A 105 7.54 4.97 -7.78
CA ILE A 105 8.54 5.64 -6.93
C ILE A 105 9.67 6.23 -7.78
N LYS A 106 10.16 5.49 -8.78
CA LYS A 106 11.18 6.01 -9.70
C LYS A 106 10.70 7.27 -10.42
N LEU A 107 9.48 7.23 -10.97
CA LEU A 107 8.87 8.41 -11.59
C LEU A 107 8.83 9.58 -10.60
N ILE A 108 8.21 9.39 -9.43
CA ILE A 108 7.98 10.46 -8.45
C ILE A 108 9.29 11.13 -8.01
N TYR A 109 10.32 10.35 -7.71
CA TYR A 109 11.53 10.87 -7.08
C TYR A 109 12.66 11.20 -8.06
N GLN A 110 12.63 10.71 -9.30
CA GLN A 110 13.74 10.84 -10.24
C GLN A 110 13.33 11.44 -11.59
N GLU A 111 12.14 11.13 -12.09
CA GLU A 111 11.79 11.35 -13.50
C GLU A 111 10.47 12.11 -13.69
N TYR A 112 9.96 12.79 -12.66
CA TYR A 112 8.56 13.27 -12.68
C TYR A 112 8.26 14.25 -13.82
N GLU A 113 9.11 15.26 -14.05
CA GLU A 113 8.82 16.30 -15.05
C GLU A 113 8.90 15.79 -16.49
N THR A 114 9.80 14.84 -16.75
CA THR A 114 10.10 14.36 -18.12
C THR A 114 9.47 13.01 -18.43
N GLY A 115 9.19 12.19 -17.42
CA GLY A 115 8.73 10.81 -17.54
C GLY A 115 7.23 10.63 -17.31
N LYS A 116 6.51 11.60 -16.73
CA LYS A 116 5.11 11.43 -16.33
C LYS A 116 4.20 11.10 -17.50
N GLU A 117 4.33 11.77 -18.64
CA GLU A 117 3.48 11.51 -19.81
C GLU A 117 3.68 10.07 -20.33
N ALA A 118 4.93 9.66 -20.53
CA ALA A 118 5.27 8.31 -20.98
C ALA A 118 4.80 7.24 -19.98
N TYR A 119 4.98 7.48 -18.69
CA TYR A 119 4.49 6.60 -17.63
C TYR A 119 2.98 6.44 -17.68
N CYS A 120 2.23 7.55 -17.74
CA CYS A 120 0.76 7.51 -17.80
C CYS A 120 0.25 6.81 -19.06
N LYS A 121 0.96 6.94 -20.19
CA LYS A 121 0.65 6.24 -21.44
C LYS A 121 0.87 4.73 -21.34
N ASP A 122 1.87 4.29 -20.59
CA ASP A 122 2.18 2.86 -20.42
C ASP A 122 1.43 2.22 -19.24
N LEU A 123 0.96 3.01 -18.27
CA LEU A 123 0.23 2.56 -17.09
C LEU A 123 -0.91 1.54 -17.41
N PRO A 124 -1.73 1.72 -18.47
CA PRO A 124 -2.72 0.71 -18.85
C PRO A 124 -2.15 -0.70 -19.07
N ASN A 125 -0.93 -0.83 -19.60
CA ASN A 125 -0.27 -2.12 -19.79
C ASN A 125 0.05 -2.81 -18.46
N HIS A 126 0.36 -2.03 -17.42
CA HIS A 126 0.59 -2.54 -16.07
C HIS A 126 -0.70 -2.81 -15.29
N LEU A 127 -1.79 -2.11 -15.58
CA LEU A 127 -3.08 -2.32 -14.91
C LEU A 127 -3.88 -3.49 -15.51
N LYS A 128 -3.70 -3.78 -16.80
CA LYS A 128 -4.40 -4.85 -17.53
C LYS A 128 -4.33 -6.23 -16.88
N PRO A 129 -3.20 -6.70 -16.30
CA PRO A 129 -3.17 -7.96 -15.57
C PRO A 129 -4.12 -7.99 -14.38
N PHE A 130 -4.17 -6.93 -13.56
CA PHE A 130 -5.08 -6.85 -12.42
C PHE A 130 -6.55 -6.82 -12.84
N GLU A 131 -6.90 -6.07 -13.90
CA GLU A 131 -8.24 -6.10 -14.51
C GLU A 131 -8.61 -7.53 -14.96
N SER A 132 -7.66 -8.23 -15.59
CA SER A 132 -7.87 -9.58 -16.12
C SER A 132 -8.09 -10.62 -15.00
N VAL A 133 -7.44 -10.42 -13.85
CA VAL A 133 -7.64 -11.24 -12.64
C VAL A 133 -9.00 -10.93 -12.01
N LEU A 134 -9.29 -9.65 -11.76
CA LEU A 134 -10.53 -9.23 -11.08
C LEU A 134 -11.78 -9.49 -11.91
N SER A 135 -11.73 -9.40 -13.24
CA SER A 135 -12.89 -9.72 -14.11
C SER A 135 -13.31 -11.18 -14.05
N LYS A 136 -12.41 -12.07 -13.60
CA LYS A 136 -12.70 -13.49 -13.34
C LYS A 136 -13.03 -13.77 -11.87
N SER A 137 -12.86 -12.78 -11.00
CA SER A 137 -13.14 -12.91 -9.57
C SER A 137 -14.64 -12.92 -9.32
N LYS A 138 -15.12 -13.94 -8.60
CA LYS A 138 -16.52 -14.00 -8.14
C LYS A 138 -16.76 -13.18 -6.89
N SER A 139 -15.71 -12.96 -6.09
CA SER A 139 -15.78 -12.23 -4.83
C SER A 139 -15.54 -10.74 -5.01
N GLY A 140 -14.89 -10.33 -6.10
CA GLY A 140 -14.41 -8.97 -6.27
C GLY A 140 -13.18 -8.65 -5.41
N PHE A 141 -12.46 -9.66 -4.92
CA PHE A 141 -11.10 -9.55 -4.37
C PHE A 141 -10.10 -10.21 -5.33
N LEU A 142 -8.81 -9.92 -5.17
CA LEU A 142 -7.77 -10.44 -6.05
C LEU A 142 -7.71 -11.97 -6.07
N VAL A 143 -7.84 -12.61 -4.90
CA VAL A 143 -7.74 -14.06 -4.75
C VAL A 143 -8.79 -14.54 -3.76
N GLY A 144 -9.40 -15.69 -4.04
CA GLY A 144 -10.35 -16.33 -3.13
C GLY A 144 -11.64 -15.52 -2.93
N ASP A 145 -12.27 -15.69 -1.77
CA ASP A 145 -13.54 -15.08 -1.37
C ASP A 145 -13.42 -14.04 -0.24
N GLN A 146 -12.20 -13.78 0.21
CA GLN A 146 -11.89 -12.86 1.31
C GLN A 146 -10.83 -11.85 0.88
N ILE A 147 -10.81 -10.70 1.57
CA ILE A 147 -9.80 -9.67 1.34
C ILE A 147 -8.43 -10.14 1.86
N SER A 148 -7.36 -9.82 1.14
CA SER A 148 -5.99 -10.17 1.50
C SER A 148 -5.10 -8.94 1.72
N PHE A 149 -3.88 -9.13 2.24
CA PHE A 149 -2.90 -8.04 2.33
C PHE A 149 -2.55 -7.45 0.96
N ALA A 150 -2.59 -8.27 -0.10
CA ALA A 150 -2.35 -7.81 -1.47
C ALA A 150 -3.45 -6.86 -1.96
N ASP A 151 -4.69 -7.03 -1.50
CA ASP A 151 -5.79 -6.14 -1.86
C ASP A 151 -5.59 -4.74 -1.30
N TYR A 152 -5.18 -4.62 -0.03
CA TYR A 152 -4.85 -3.31 0.55
C TYR A 152 -3.66 -2.65 -0.16
N ASN A 153 -2.66 -3.44 -0.58
CA ASN A 153 -1.50 -2.92 -1.30
C ASN A 153 -1.86 -2.42 -2.71
N LEU A 154 -2.66 -3.19 -3.45
CA LEU A 154 -3.16 -2.76 -4.76
C LEU A 154 -4.07 -1.54 -4.61
N PHE A 155 -5.00 -1.54 -3.66
CA PHE A 155 -5.90 -0.43 -3.41
C PHE A 155 -5.15 0.88 -3.15
N ASP A 156 -4.16 0.87 -2.26
CA ASP A 156 -3.27 2.02 -2.03
C ASP A 156 -2.60 2.51 -3.32
N LEU A 157 -2.05 1.58 -4.10
CA LEU A 157 -1.37 1.91 -5.34
C LEU A 157 -2.34 2.53 -6.37
N LEU A 158 -3.56 2.03 -6.49
CA LEU A 158 -4.58 2.56 -7.39
C LEU A 158 -5.05 3.96 -6.96
N LEU A 159 -5.19 4.22 -5.65
CA LEU A 159 -5.49 5.56 -5.14
C LEU A 159 -4.40 6.57 -5.54
N ASN A 160 -3.13 6.18 -5.42
CA ASN A 160 -2.01 7.02 -5.83
C ASN A 160 -2.03 7.28 -7.34
N HIS A 161 -2.32 6.25 -8.16
CA HIS A 161 -2.44 6.42 -9.61
C HIS A 161 -3.63 7.29 -10.04
N LYS A 162 -4.76 7.27 -9.31
CA LYS A 162 -5.88 8.19 -9.55
C LYS A 162 -5.50 9.65 -9.30
N VAL A 163 -4.58 9.90 -8.37
CA VAL A 163 -4.03 11.26 -8.13
C VAL A 163 -3.04 11.63 -9.24
N LEU A 164 -2.13 10.72 -9.59
CA LEU A 164 -1.13 10.95 -10.63
C LEU A 164 -1.77 11.20 -12.02
N CYS A 165 -2.76 10.38 -12.37
CA CYS A 165 -3.50 10.35 -13.63
C CYS A 165 -4.97 10.03 -13.36
N SER A 166 -5.82 11.04 -13.36
CA SER A 166 -7.25 10.92 -13.01
C SER A 166 -8.03 9.94 -13.89
N ALA A 167 -7.65 9.81 -15.17
CA ALA A 167 -8.25 8.91 -16.14
C ALA A 167 -7.69 7.47 -16.11
N SER A 168 -6.77 7.16 -15.19
CA SER A 168 -6.03 5.88 -15.15
C SER A 168 -6.92 4.63 -15.11
N LEU A 169 -8.15 4.73 -14.60
CA LEU A 169 -9.09 3.61 -14.46
C LEU A 169 -10.26 3.66 -15.45
N ASP A 170 -10.34 4.65 -16.35
CA ASP A 170 -11.51 4.82 -17.22
C ASP A 170 -11.72 3.65 -18.19
N SER A 171 -10.63 3.00 -18.60
CA SER A 171 -10.65 1.80 -19.45
C SER A 171 -10.73 0.49 -18.66
N PHE A 172 -10.84 0.54 -17.33
CA PHE A 172 -10.76 -0.61 -16.42
C PHE A 172 -11.97 -0.63 -15.46
N PRO A 173 -13.17 -0.97 -15.97
CA PRO A 173 -14.39 -0.91 -15.18
C PRO A 173 -14.36 -1.82 -13.96
N THR A 174 -13.67 -2.98 -14.03
CA THR A 174 -13.60 -3.90 -12.89
C THR A 174 -12.67 -3.35 -11.80
N LEU A 175 -11.51 -2.80 -12.16
CA LEU A 175 -10.63 -2.11 -11.22
C LEU A 175 -11.30 -0.89 -10.58
N LYS A 176 -12.10 -0.13 -11.34
CA LYS A 176 -12.89 0.97 -10.79
C LYS A 176 -13.88 0.47 -9.74
N SER A 177 -14.67 -0.56 -10.08
CA SER A 177 -15.61 -1.19 -9.13
C SER A 177 -14.91 -1.78 -7.90
N TYR A 178 -13.72 -2.37 -8.08
CA TYR A 178 -12.88 -2.88 -7.01
C TYR A 178 -12.43 -1.78 -6.03
N VAL A 179 -11.95 -0.64 -6.56
CA VAL A 179 -11.59 0.52 -5.74
C VAL A 179 -12.80 1.02 -4.96
N ASP A 180 -13.95 1.17 -5.61
CA ASP A 180 -15.17 1.65 -4.96
C ASP A 180 -15.65 0.67 -3.87
N LYS A 181 -15.55 -0.64 -4.11
CA LYS A 181 -15.87 -1.69 -3.15
C LYS A 181 -15.00 -1.62 -1.90
N ILE A 182 -13.67 -1.50 -2.04
CA ILE A 182 -12.76 -1.43 -0.88
C ILE A 182 -12.93 -0.10 -0.15
N ALA A 183 -13.05 1.01 -0.89
CA ALA A 183 -13.28 2.34 -0.31
C ALA A 183 -14.59 2.42 0.50
N ALA A 184 -15.61 1.66 0.11
CA ALA A 184 -16.91 1.62 0.80
C ALA A 184 -16.90 0.82 2.10
N ARG A 185 -15.85 0.05 2.40
CA ARG A 185 -15.74 -0.68 3.67
C ARG A 185 -15.75 0.33 4.83
N PRO A 186 -16.59 0.16 5.87
CA PRO A 186 -16.86 1.23 6.83
C PRO A 186 -15.60 1.84 7.50
N LYS A 187 -14.64 0.98 7.86
CA LYS A 187 -13.42 1.38 8.55
C LYS A 187 -12.38 1.99 7.60
N ILE A 188 -12.28 1.50 6.36
CA ILE A 188 -11.50 2.15 5.30
C ILE A 188 -12.08 3.52 4.98
N LYS A 189 -13.40 3.61 4.77
CA LYS A 189 -14.08 4.88 4.50
C LYS A 189 -13.78 5.91 5.60
N ALA A 190 -13.95 5.52 6.86
CA ALA A 190 -13.65 6.37 8.00
C ALA A 190 -12.18 6.84 8.03
N LEU A 191 -11.22 5.95 7.72
CA LEU A 191 -9.81 6.32 7.61
C LEU A 191 -9.56 7.32 6.46
N LEU A 192 -10.14 7.08 5.28
CA LEU A 192 -10.00 7.97 4.12
C LEU A 192 -10.63 9.35 4.37
N GLU A 193 -11.67 9.40 5.20
CA GLU A 193 -12.34 10.64 5.62
C GLU A 193 -11.62 11.35 6.79
N CYS A 194 -10.73 10.67 7.50
CA CYS A 194 -9.97 11.22 8.61
C CYS A 194 -9.03 12.36 8.15
N GLU A 195 -9.17 13.53 8.76
CA GLU A 195 -8.39 14.72 8.40
C GLU A 195 -6.88 14.53 8.57
N ASN A 196 -6.44 13.78 9.59
CA ASN A 196 -5.02 13.49 9.78
C ASN A 196 -4.47 12.62 8.63
N PHE A 197 -5.25 11.65 8.16
CA PHE A 197 -4.84 10.80 7.04
C PHE A 197 -4.88 11.54 5.70
N LYS A 198 -5.87 12.42 5.48
CA LYS A 198 -5.95 13.28 4.29
C LYS A 198 -4.78 14.26 4.19
N LYS A 199 -4.37 14.85 5.30
CA LYS A 199 -3.28 15.85 5.36
C LYS A 199 -1.90 15.24 5.11
N LEU A 200 -1.73 13.92 5.30
CA LEU A 200 -0.46 13.26 4.98
C LEU A 200 -0.21 13.30 3.46
N PRO A 201 0.93 13.86 3.01
CA PRO A 201 1.35 13.77 1.62
C PRO A 201 1.47 12.32 1.18
N ILE A 202 1.22 12.03 -0.10
CA ILE A 202 1.47 10.69 -0.66
C ILE A 202 2.98 10.40 -0.62
N ASN A 203 3.78 11.36 -1.07
CA ASN A 203 5.24 11.25 -1.19
C ASN A 203 5.95 12.40 -0.47
N GLY A 204 7.24 12.22 -0.16
CA GLY A 204 8.04 13.17 0.63
C GLY A 204 8.58 14.38 -0.12
N ASN A 205 8.42 14.44 -1.45
CA ASN A 205 8.93 15.53 -2.29
C ASN A 205 7.83 16.47 -2.83
N GLY A 206 6.59 16.35 -2.31
CA GLY A 206 5.44 17.16 -2.74
C GLY A 206 4.84 16.79 -4.10
N LYS A 207 5.41 15.79 -4.81
CA LYS A 207 4.87 15.28 -6.08
C LYS A 207 3.93 14.11 -5.84
N GLN A 208 2.91 13.93 -6.68
CA GLN A 208 1.90 12.88 -6.50
C GLN A 208 1.27 12.43 -7.81
#